data_AF-A0A7X7FST9-F1
#
_entry.id   AF-A0A7X7FST9-F1
#
_cell.length_a   1.000
_cell.length_b   1.000
_cell.length_c   1.000
_cell.angle_alpha   90.00
_cell.angle_beta   90.00
_cell.angle_gamma   90.00
#
_symmetry.space_group_name_H-M   'P 1'
#
loop_
_entity.id
_entity.type
_entity.pdbx_description
1 polymer ?
#
loop_
_entity_poly.entity_id
_entity_poly.type
_entity_poly.pdbx_seq_one_letter_code
_entity_poly.pdbx_strand_id
1 'polypeptide(L)'
;MFESLTFNDYDRFGWQPASGTRRFTCGWCGRSIVSQIGLFRHDQWIDVNSLSFGAMNERVRDIRVCPDCGGATTFVKDEQYPRPLLGEAFNAHDKPVDVQLVVDLYNEARMALSQGASSCAVLMFRKLLMHIAVEQGAGSGLRFVEHVDYLKSQGIVGRPMHGLLDRIRTDGNQENHEIVRATRERAEDLLTLVSLLIRSVYFAG
;
A
#
# COMPACT_ATOMS: atom_id res chain seq x y z
N MET A 1 36.34 1.83 1.71
CA MET A 1 36.48 2.66 2.93
C MET A 1 35.28 3.59 2.93
N PHE A 2 34.19 3.18 3.59
CA PHE A 2 33.03 4.05 3.75
C PHE A 2 33.38 4.99 4.89
N GLU A 3 33.67 6.26 4.59
CA GLU A 3 33.75 7.28 5.62
C GLU A 3 32.40 7.31 6.35
N SER A 4 32.45 7.12 7.66
CA SER A 4 31.30 7.32 8.52
C SER A 4 30.86 8.76 8.37
N LEU A 5 29.68 9.00 7.81
CA LEU A 5 29.04 10.31 7.83
C LEU A 5 29.06 10.80 9.28
N THR A 6 29.85 11.84 9.53
CA THR A 6 29.88 12.46 10.84
C THR A 6 28.64 13.35 10.99
N PHE A 7 28.22 13.60 12.23
CA PHE A 7 27.05 14.43 12.55
C PHE A 7 27.04 15.80 11.81
N ASN A 8 28.21 16.28 11.37
CA ASN A 8 28.41 17.54 10.65
C ASN A 8 27.80 17.60 9.22
N ASP A 9 27.44 16.49 8.59
CA ASP A 9 26.90 16.53 7.21
C ASP A 9 25.40 16.83 7.14
N TYR A 10 24.66 16.59 8.23
CA TYR A 10 23.21 16.87 8.30
C TYR A 10 22.91 18.37 8.33
N ASP A 11 23.80 19.16 8.95
CA ASP A 11 23.65 20.61 9.12
C ASP A 11 23.66 21.35 7.78
N ARG A 12 24.40 20.86 6.78
CA ARG A 12 24.46 21.47 5.44
C ARG A 12 23.07 21.59 4.80
N PHE A 13 22.17 20.67 5.10
CA PHE A 13 20.82 20.64 4.57
C PHE A 13 19.76 20.98 5.62
N GLY A 14 20.16 21.43 6.81
CA GLY A 14 19.28 21.84 7.90
C GLY A 14 18.49 20.70 8.54
N TRP A 15 18.97 19.46 8.47
CA TRP A 15 18.36 18.32 9.17
C TRP A 15 18.95 18.20 10.57
N GLN A 16 18.09 17.96 11.56
CA GLN A 16 18.46 17.79 12.95
C GLN A 16 17.90 16.46 13.46
N PRO A 17 18.48 15.84 14.51
CA PRO A 17 17.90 14.65 15.13
C PRO A 17 16.45 14.89 15.57
N ALA A 18 15.54 14.00 15.18
CA ALA A 18 14.15 14.11 15.59
C ALA A 18 14.02 14.05 17.11
N SER A 19 13.30 15.02 17.69
CA SER A 19 12.93 14.97 19.10
C SER A 19 11.60 14.24 19.31
N GLY A 20 11.46 13.57 20.45
CA GLY A 20 10.20 12.96 20.90
C GLY A 20 9.82 11.64 20.24
N THR A 21 8.76 11.01 20.72
CA THR A 21 8.17 9.78 20.17
C THR A 21 7.11 10.10 19.12
N ARG A 22 7.07 9.32 18.05
CA ARG A 22 5.95 9.34 17.09
C ARG A 22 5.39 7.94 16.89
N ARG A 23 4.07 7.81 16.98
CA ARG A 23 3.33 6.58 16.65
C ARG A 23 2.82 6.66 15.23
N PHE A 24 3.01 5.60 14.45
CA PHE A 24 2.55 5.51 13.07
C PHE A 24 2.49 4.06 12.58
N THR A 25 1.72 3.81 11.52
CA THR A 25 1.74 2.51 10.83
C THR A 25 2.79 2.54 9.75
N CYS A 26 3.82 1.69 9.84
CA CYS A 26 4.92 1.67 8.89
C CYS A 26 4.42 1.35 7.47
N GLY A 27 4.71 2.21 6.50
CA GLY A 27 4.33 2.00 5.11
C GLY A 27 5.14 0.93 4.37
N TRP A 28 6.19 0.39 5.01
CA TRP A 28 7.05 -0.68 4.47
C TRP A 28 6.62 -2.06 4.96
N CYS A 29 6.51 -2.26 6.29
CA CYS A 29 6.18 -3.56 6.88
C CYS A 29 4.74 -3.66 7.41
N GLY A 30 3.98 -2.56 7.42
CA GLY A 30 2.59 -2.53 7.88
C GLY A 30 2.38 -2.60 9.40
N ARG A 31 3.44 -2.74 10.21
CA ARG A 31 3.31 -2.80 11.68
C ARG A 31 3.02 -1.42 12.28
N SER A 32 2.30 -1.40 13.41
CA SER A 32 2.11 -0.20 14.22
C SER A 32 3.34 0.04 15.09
N ILE A 33 4.02 1.15 14.87
CA ILE A 33 5.34 1.43 15.45
C ILE A 33 5.26 2.66 16.35
N VAL A 34 6.12 2.70 17.37
CA VAL A 34 6.50 3.92 18.07
C VAL A 34 7.99 4.12 17.84
N SER A 35 8.39 5.26 17.26
CA SER A 35 9.80 5.56 16.99
C SER A 35 10.24 6.89 17.59
N GLN A 36 11.43 6.87 18.19
CA GLN A 36 12.19 8.05 18.62
C GLN A 36 13.35 8.36 17.66
N ILE A 37 13.65 7.44 16.73
CA ILE A 37 14.80 7.53 15.84
C ILE A 37 14.36 8.21 14.55
N GLY A 38 15.04 9.28 14.18
CA GLY A 38 14.65 10.06 13.02
C GLY A 38 15.43 11.35 12.84
N LEU A 39 15.03 12.10 11.82
CA LEU A 39 15.52 13.43 11.52
C LEU A 39 14.32 14.37 11.33
N PHE A 40 14.44 15.62 11.71
CA PHE A 40 13.45 16.64 11.37
C PHE A 40 14.12 17.85 10.72
N ARG A 41 13.34 18.58 9.95
CA ARG A 41 13.75 19.83 9.32
C ARG A 41 12.58 20.79 9.36
N HIS A 42 12.89 22.03 9.68
CA HIS A 42 11.96 23.15 9.61
C HIS A 42 12.31 23.98 8.38
N ASP A 43 11.39 24.06 7.42
CA ASP A 43 11.52 24.90 6.24
C ASP A 43 10.71 26.17 6.42
N GLN A 44 11.40 27.30 6.44
CA GLN A 44 10.77 28.61 6.32
C GLN A 44 10.89 29.07 4.87
N TRP A 45 9.78 29.53 4.29
CA TRP A 45 9.84 30.25 3.02
C TRP A 45 8.88 31.42 2.97
N ILE A 46 9.24 32.38 2.13
CA ILE A 46 8.43 33.55 1.83
C ILE A 46 7.51 33.17 0.67
N ASP A 47 6.20 33.24 0.88
CA ASP A 47 5.23 33.12 -0.19
C ASP A 47 5.12 34.47 -0.92
N VAL A 48 5.83 34.58 -2.04
CA VAL A 48 5.86 35.78 -2.90
C VAL A 48 4.49 36.13 -3.51
N ASN A 49 3.52 35.22 -3.46
CA ASN A 49 2.17 35.43 -3.98
C ASN A 49 1.13 35.67 -2.86
N SER A 50 1.53 35.58 -1.58
CA SER A 50 0.65 35.96 -0.48
C SER A 50 0.61 37.49 -0.36
N LEU A 51 -0.58 38.09 -0.46
CA LEU A 51 -0.81 39.53 -0.30
C LEU A 51 -0.45 40.05 1.11
N SER A 52 -0.11 39.15 2.02
CA SER A 52 0.35 39.43 3.37
C SER A 52 1.88 39.51 3.39
N PHE A 53 2.43 40.72 3.22
CA PHE A 53 3.84 41.00 3.52
C PHE A 53 4.17 40.50 4.94
N GLY A 54 4.91 39.38 5.05
CA GLY A 54 5.41 38.86 6.33
C GLY A 54 4.82 37.53 6.83
N ALA A 55 3.94 36.86 6.10
CA ALA A 55 3.52 35.50 6.46
C ALA A 55 4.62 34.48 6.10
N MET A 56 5.48 34.14 7.07
CA MET A 56 6.40 33.02 6.94
C MET A 56 5.62 31.70 6.96
N ASN A 57 5.66 30.95 5.86
CA ASN A 57 5.11 29.60 5.84
C ASN A 57 6.13 28.64 6.42
N GLU A 58 5.70 27.83 7.38
CA GLU A 58 6.51 26.78 7.98
C GLU A 58 6.09 25.41 7.41
N ARG A 59 7.05 24.65 6.89
CA ARG A 59 6.88 23.22 6.64
C ARG A 59 7.83 22.44 7.52
N VAL A 60 7.26 21.66 8.44
CA VAL A 60 8.03 20.66 9.17
C VAL A 60 8.04 19.37 8.37
N ARG A 61 9.24 18.91 8.02
CA ARG A 61 9.47 17.55 7.52
C ARG A 61 10.05 16.73 8.64
N ASP A 62 9.44 15.60 8.94
CA ASP A 62 9.86 14.68 9.99
C ASP A 62 10.07 13.31 9.35
N ILE A 63 11.25 12.73 9.48
CA ILE A 63 11.59 11.39 9.03
C ILE A 63 11.72 10.52 10.27
N ARG A 64 10.95 9.42 10.33
CA ARG A 64 11.04 8.41 11.38
C ARG A 64 11.49 7.07 10.83
N VAL A 65 12.41 6.43 11.52
CA VAL A 65 12.89 5.09 11.17
C VAL A 65 12.07 4.04 11.93
N CYS A 66 11.57 3.04 11.21
CA CYS A 66 10.91 1.89 11.81
C CYS A 66 11.96 0.98 12.50
N PRO A 67 11.99 0.83 13.84
CA PRO A 67 12.88 -0.10 14.52
C PRO A 67 12.76 -1.56 14.05
N ASP A 68 11.58 -1.99 13.60
CA ASP A 68 11.37 -3.40 13.27
C ASP A 68 11.87 -3.81 11.87
N CYS A 69 11.92 -2.86 10.92
CA CYS A 69 12.31 -3.17 9.53
C CYS A 69 13.34 -2.21 8.93
N GLY A 70 13.78 -1.20 9.69
CA GLY A 70 14.72 -0.16 9.23
C GLY A 70 14.14 0.83 8.22
N GLY A 71 12.87 0.68 7.82
CA GLY A 71 12.24 1.53 6.81
C GLY A 71 12.06 2.97 7.28
N ALA A 72 12.50 3.94 6.47
CA ALA A 72 12.31 5.36 6.75
C ALA A 72 10.94 5.84 6.27
N THR A 73 10.24 6.58 7.13
CA THR A 73 8.92 7.17 6.85
C THR A 73 9.03 8.67 7.00
N THR A 74 8.75 9.40 5.92
CA THR A 74 8.70 10.86 5.91
C THR A 74 7.28 11.32 6.20
N PHE A 75 7.16 12.34 7.02
CA PHE A 75 5.94 13.05 7.33
C PHE A 75 6.07 14.48 6.86
N VAL A 76 5.09 14.92 6.07
CA VAL A 76 5.02 16.28 5.56
C VAL A 76 3.65 16.82 5.95
N LYS A 77 3.63 17.77 6.89
CA LYS A 77 2.38 18.17 7.57
C LYS A 77 1.71 16.94 8.20
N ASP A 78 0.47 16.67 7.86
CA ASP A 78 -0.33 15.54 8.36
C ASP A 78 -0.23 14.28 7.49
N GLU A 79 0.55 14.33 6.39
CA GLU A 79 0.67 13.21 5.47
C GLU A 79 1.91 12.35 5.76
N GLN A 80 1.77 11.04 5.52
CA GLN A 80 2.81 10.04 5.71
C GLN A 80 3.24 9.43 4.37
N TYR A 81 4.55 9.26 4.18
CA TYR A 81 5.18 8.69 3.00
C TYR A 81 6.33 7.72 3.36
N PRO A 82 6.29 6.45 2.96
CA PRO A 82 5.16 5.78 2.31
C PRO A 82 3.91 5.79 3.19
N ARG A 83 2.73 5.84 2.57
CA ARG A 83 1.47 5.78 3.32
C ARG A 83 1.38 4.45 4.07
N PRO A 84 0.55 4.35 5.12
CA PRO A 84 0.29 3.07 5.79
C PRO A 84 -0.03 1.96 4.79
N LEU A 85 0.59 0.80 4.98
CA LEU A 85 0.32 -0.38 4.16
C LEU A 85 -1.10 -0.87 4.48
N LEU A 86 -1.99 -0.88 3.48
CA LEU A 86 -3.38 -1.30 3.66
C LEU A 86 -3.54 -2.81 3.58
N GLY A 87 -4.64 -3.33 4.14
CA GLY A 87 -4.96 -4.75 4.13
C GLY A 87 -4.14 -5.57 5.13
N GLU A 88 -4.55 -6.82 5.31
CA GLU A 88 -3.87 -7.77 6.21
C GLU A 88 -2.53 -8.23 5.65
N ALA A 89 -1.57 -8.50 6.53
CA ALA A 89 -0.35 -9.21 6.19
C ALA A 89 -0.52 -10.71 6.43
N PHE A 90 -0.07 -11.53 5.48
CA PHE A 90 -0.07 -12.98 5.59
C PHE A 90 1.33 -13.49 5.91
N ASN A 91 1.45 -14.45 6.82
CA ASN A 91 2.71 -15.14 7.10
C ASN A 91 2.70 -16.49 6.37
N ALA A 92 3.42 -16.59 5.26
CA ALA A 92 3.49 -17.79 4.42
C ALA A 92 4.78 -18.60 4.59
N HIS A 93 5.60 -18.33 5.61
CA HIS A 93 6.93 -18.96 5.76
C HIS A 93 6.85 -20.50 5.85
N ASP A 94 5.79 -21.03 6.45
CA ASP A 94 5.52 -22.47 6.59
C ASP A 94 4.68 -23.04 5.45
N LYS A 95 4.31 -22.22 4.45
CA LYS A 95 3.48 -22.62 3.31
C LYS A 95 4.32 -23.08 2.11
N PRO A 96 3.73 -23.85 1.20
CA PRO A 96 4.35 -24.19 -0.09
C PRO A 96 4.84 -22.95 -0.88
N VAL A 97 5.83 -23.14 -1.76
CA VAL A 97 6.53 -22.07 -2.50
C VAL A 97 5.60 -21.25 -3.39
N ASP A 98 4.62 -21.89 -4.01
CA ASP A 98 3.57 -21.26 -4.80
C ASP A 98 2.69 -20.33 -3.95
N VAL A 99 2.33 -20.74 -2.72
CA VAL A 99 1.59 -19.87 -1.77
C VAL A 99 2.44 -18.69 -1.32
N GLN A 100 3.74 -18.90 -1.07
CA GLN A 100 4.67 -17.82 -0.76
C GLN A 100 4.72 -16.79 -1.88
N LEU A 101 4.81 -17.24 -3.14
CA LEU A 101 4.80 -16.36 -4.31
C LEU A 101 3.51 -15.53 -4.44
N VAL A 102 2.35 -16.12 -4.15
CA VAL A 102 1.07 -15.40 -4.11
C VAL A 102 1.09 -14.30 -3.05
N VAL A 103 1.60 -14.60 -1.85
CA VAL A 103 1.71 -13.62 -0.75
C VAL A 103 2.72 -12.51 -1.06
N ASP A 104 3.84 -12.84 -1.72
CA ASP A 104 4.85 -11.85 -2.12
C ASP A 104 4.30 -10.86 -3.16
N LEU A 105 3.64 -11.36 -4.20
CA LEU A 105 2.99 -10.52 -5.22
C LEU A 105 1.85 -9.68 -4.62
N TYR A 106 1.12 -10.21 -3.65
CA TYR A 106 0.12 -9.46 -2.91
C TYR A 106 0.75 -8.33 -2.08
N ASN A 107 1.89 -8.58 -1.42
CA ASN A 107 2.63 -7.55 -0.69
C ASN A 107 3.19 -6.46 -1.61
N GLU A 108 3.71 -6.84 -2.77
CA GLU A 108 4.18 -5.87 -3.78
C GLU A 108 3.01 -4.98 -4.27
N ALA A 109 1.82 -5.55 -4.50
CA ALA A 109 0.63 -4.78 -4.87
C ALA A 109 0.20 -3.80 -3.75
N ARG A 110 0.27 -4.22 -2.48
CA ARG A 110 0.01 -3.34 -1.31
C ARG A 110 1.01 -2.19 -1.24
N MET A 111 2.29 -2.47 -1.52
CA MET A 111 3.33 -1.44 -1.56
C MET A 111 3.08 -0.45 -2.70
N ALA A 112 2.71 -0.92 -3.90
CA ALA A 112 2.33 -0.03 -5.00
C ALA A 112 1.19 0.92 -4.59
N LEU A 113 0.16 0.40 -3.91
CA LEU A 113 -0.94 1.21 -3.40
C LEU A 113 -0.51 2.22 -2.31
N SER A 114 0.44 1.85 -1.43
CA SER A 114 0.96 2.74 -0.39
C SER A 114 1.74 3.92 -0.97
N GLN A 115 2.37 3.74 -2.13
CA GLN A 115 3.04 4.81 -2.89
C GLN A 115 2.09 5.63 -3.77
N GLY A 116 0.80 5.29 -3.82
CA GLY A 116 -0.19 5.97 -4.66
C GLY A 116 -0.22 5.51 -6.13
N ALA A 117 0.39 4.36 -6.45
CA ALA A 117 0.36 3.75 -7.77
C ALA A 117 -0.87 2.85 -7.96
N SER A 118 -2.07 3.44 -7.84
CA SER A 118 -3.35 2.70 -7.85
C SER A 118 -3.56 1.84 -9.10
N SER A 119 -3.22 2.34 -10.30
CA SER A 119 -3.35 1.54 -11.53
C SER A 119 -2.48 0.28 -11.51
N CYS A 120 -1.24 0.37 -11.02
CA CYS A 120 -0.35 -0.78 -10.88
C CYS A 120 -0.93 -1.79 -9.89
N ALA A 121 -1.38 -1.31 -8.73
CA ALA A 121 -2.01 -2.15 -7.71
C ALA A 121 -3.25 -2.89 -8.25
N VAL A 122 -4.14 -2.19 -8.98
CA VAL A 122 -5.32 -2.79 -9.62
C VAL A 122 -4.94 -3.91 -10.57
N LEU A 123 -3.94 -3.71 -11.45
CA LEU A 123 -3.50 -4.74 -12.39
C LEU A 123 -2.97 -5.98 -11.66
N MET A 124 -2.18 -5.78 -10.61
CA MET A 124 -1.64 -6.88 -9.81
C MET A 124 -2.73 -7.64 -9.05
N PHE A 125 -3.67 -6.93 -8.41
CA PHE A 125 -4.80 -7.58 -7.73
C PHE A 125 -5.70 -8.35 -8.69
N ARG A 126 -5.95 -7.83 -9.90
CA ARG A 126 -6.70 -8.56 -10.93
C ARG A 126 -5.99 -9.85 -11.34
N LYS A 127 -4.67 -9.78 -11.54
CA LYS A 127 -3.86 -10.96 -11.87
C LYS A 127 -3.89 -12.01 -10.75
N LEU A 128 -3.75 -11.58 -9.49
CA LEU A 128 -3.84 -12.46 -8.32
C LEU A 128 -5.21 -13.12 -8.21
N LEU A 129 -6.29 -12.35 -8.35
CA LEU A 129 -7.66 -12.89 -8.33
C LEU A 129 -7.87 -13.95 -9.41
N MET A 130 -7.44 -13.66 -10.64
CA MET A 130 -7.56 -14.59 -11.75
C MET A 130 -6.72 -15.85 -11.52
N HIS A 131 -5.50 -15.71 -11.00
CA HIS A 131 -4.65 -16.85 -10.63
C HIS A 131 -5.34 -17.75 -9.61
N ILE A 132 -5.83 -17.18 -8.50
CA ILE A 132 -6.54 -17.92 -7.45
C ILE A 132 -7.80 -18.58 -8.03
N ALA A 133 -8.57 -17.90 -8.87
CA ALA A 133 -9.74 -18.49 -9.52
C ALA A 133 -9.39 -19.72 -10.37
N VAL A 134 -8.31 -19.66 -11.15
CA VAL A 134 -7.85 -20.79 -11.97
C VAL A 134 -7.40 -21.96 -11.10
N GLU A 135 -6.65 -21.69 -10.03
CA GLU A 135 -6.23 -22.72 -9.07
C GLU A 135 -7.43 -23.42 -8.42
N GLN A 136 -8.52 -22.69 -8.20
CA GLN A 136 -9.77 -23.23 -7.67
C GLN A 136 -10.62 -23.96 -8.72
N GLY A 137 -10.24 -23.94 -10.01
CA GLY A 137 -10.89 -24.69 -11.09
C GLY A 137 -11.54 -23.83 -12.18
N ALA A 138 -11.34 -22.51 -12.19
CA ALA A 138 -11.78 -21.67 -13.30
C ALA A 138 -10.94 -21.92 -14.56
N GLY A 139 -11.54 -21.71 -15.75
CA GLY A 139 -10.80 -21.77 -17.02
C GLY A 139 -9.77 -20.64 -17.15
N SER A 140 -8.56 -20.93 -17.63
CA SER A 140 -7.44 -19.97 -17.74
C SER A 140 -7.59 -18.92 -18.85
N GLY A 141 -8.53 -19.10 -19.78
CA GLY A 141 -8.81 -18.17 -20.88
C GLY A 141 -10.03 -17.25 -20.67
N LEU A 142 -10.58 -17.24 -19.45
CA LEU A 142 -11.76 -16.45 -19.14
C LEU A 142 -11.40 -14.97 -18.97
N ARG A 143 -12.38 -14.09 -19.19
CA ARG A 143 -12.28 -12.66 -18.90
C ARG A 143 -12.30 -12.47 -17.38
N PHE A 144 -11.75 -11.35 -16.92
CA PHE A 144 -11.71 -11.00 -15.50
C PHE A 144 -13.09 -11.14 -14.80
N VAL A 145 -14.15 -10.63 -15.42
CA VAL A 145 -15.52 -10.69 -14.87
C VAL A 145 -16.04 -12.12 -14.73
N GLU A 146 -15.64 -13.03 -15.62
CA GLU A 146 -16.03 -14.44 -15.59
C GLU A 146 -15.32 -15.18 -14.45
N HIS A 147 -14.07 -14.81 -14.12
CA HIS A 147 -13.39 -15.30 -12.91
C HIS A 147 -14.06 -14.81 -11.63
N VAL A 148 -14.50 -13.55 -11.59
CA VAL A 148 -15.23 -12.99 -10.45
C VAL A 148 -16.56 -13.72 -10.25
N ASP A 149 -17.31 -13.95 -11.33
CA ASP A 149 -18.58 -14.69 -11.30
C ASP A 149 -18.36 -16.16 -10.89
N TYR A 150 -17.27 -16.79 -11.33
CA TYR A 150 -16.89 -18.13 -10.90
C TYR A 150 -16.65 -18.20 -9.37
N LEU A 151 -15.83 -17.32 -8.82
CA LEU A 151 -15.53 -17.27 -7.38
C LEU A 151 -16.80 -17.04 -6.53
N LYS A 152 -17.73 -16.23 -7.03
CA LYS A 152 -19.06 -16.03 -6.42
C LYS A 152 -19.89 -17.30 -6.46
N SER A 153 -19.90 -18.02 -7.58
CA SER A 153 -20.70 -19.25 -7.77
C SER A 153 -20.24 -20.41 -6.90
N GLN A 154 -18.93 -20.52 -6.62
CA GLN A 154 -18.36 -21.59 -5.81
C GLN A 154 -18.52 -21.36 -4.30
N GLY A 155 -19.02 -20.20 -3.88
CA GLY A 155 -19.18 -19.87 -2.45
C GLY A 155 -17.87 -19.64 -1.70
N ILE A 156 -16.73 -19.54 -2.41
CA ILE A 156 -15.41 -19.22 -1.85
C ILE A 156 -15.44 -17.84 -1.19
N VAL A 157 -16.19 -16.91 -1.79
CA VAL A 157 -16.45 -15.59 -1.23
C VAL A 157 -17.85 -15.57 -0.62
N GLY A 158 -17.93 -15.29 0.68
CA GLY A 158 -19.20 -15.32 1.42
C GLY A 158 -20.22 -14.27 0.97
N ARG A 159 -21.51 -14.54 1.23
CA ARG A 159 -22.66 -13.66 0.91
C ARG A 159 -22.47 -12.17 1.25
N PRO A 160 -21.88 -11.76 2.40
CA PRO A 160 -21.68 -10.35 2.72
C PRO A 160 -20.84 -9.58 1.68
N MET A 161 -19.99 -10.28 0.93
CA MET A 161 -19.06 -9.70 -0.02
C MET A 161 -19.62 -9.62 -1.46
N HIS A 162 -20.83 -10.13 -1.70
CA HIS A 162 -21.46 -10.07 -3.03
C HIS A 162 -21.62 -8.63 -3.53
N GLY A 163 -21.94 -7.68 -2.64
CA GLY A 163 -22.03 -6.27 -3.01
C GLY A 163 -20.69 -5.68 -3.49
N LEU A 164 -19.57 -6.14 -2.93
CA LEU A 164 -18.23 -5.75 -3.41
C LEU A 164 -17.92 -6.39 -4.77
N LEU A 165 -18.22 -7.68 -4.93
CA LEU A 165 -18.03 -8.41 -6.20
C LEU A 165 -18.80 -7.75 -7.34
N ASP A 166 -20.05 -7.34 -7.09
CA ASP A 166 -20.90 -6.71 -8.11
C ASP A 166 -20.37 -5.32 -8.53
N ARG A 167 -19.79 -4.55 -7.59
CA ARG A 167 -19.07 -3.30 -7.92
C ARG A 167 -17.85 -3.57 -8.80
N ILE A 168 -16.95 -4.45 -8.36
CA ILE A 168 -15.72 -4.80 -9.10
C ILE A 168 -16.03 -5.31 -10.51
N ARG A 169 -17.12 -6.06 -10.67
CA ARG A 169 -17.58 -6.57 -11.97
C ARG A 169 -18.07 -5.45 -12.88
N THR A 170 -18.84 -4.51 -12.34
CA THR A 170 -19.35 -3.35 -13.08
C THR A 170 -18.20 -2.45 -13.55
N ASP A 171 -17.26 -2.17 -12.65
CA ASP A 171 -16.05 -1.39 -12.91
C ASP A 171 -15.14 -2.04 -13.96
N GLY A 172 -15.04 -3.37 -13.94
CA GLY A 172 -14.26 -4.15 -14.90
C GLY A 172 -14.84 -4.12 -16.32
N ASN A 173 -16.16 -4.00 -16.46
CA ASN A 173 -16.82 -3.87 -17.77
C ASN A 173 -16.66 -2.47 -18.37
N GLN A 174 -16.70 -1.42 -17.54
CA GLN A 174 -16.56 -0.03 -17.99
C GLN A 174 -15.16 0.28 -18.54
N GLU A 175 -14.11 -0.37 -18.02
CA GLU A 175 -12.71 -0.15 -18.45
C GLU A 175 -12.33 -0.83 -19.78
N ASN A 176 -13.20 -1.66 -20.37
CA ASN A 176 -12.83 -2.41 -21.57
C ASN A 176 -12.74 -1.53 -22.84
N HIS A 177 -13.05 -0.23 -22.75
CA HIS A 177 -13.10 0.68 -23.90
C HIS A 177 -12.27 1.98 -23.75
N GLU A 178 -11.68 2.30 -22.59
CA GLU A 178 -10.86 3.51 -22.40
C GLU A 178 -9.68 3.31 -21.44
N ILE A 179 -8.53 3.94 -21.73
CA ILE A 179 -7.39 3.99 -20.80
C ILE A 179 -7.73 4.98 -19.67
N VAL A 180 -8.39 4.47 -18.63
CA VAL A 180 -8.75 5.25 -17.45
C VAL A 180 -7.71 5.01 -16.34
N ARG A 181 -7.26 6.09 -15.69
CA ARG A 181 -6.42 5.98 -14.49
C ARG A 181 -7.26 5.39 -13.35
N ALA A 182 -6.83 4.27 -12.78
CA ALA A 182 -7.56 3.66 -11.68
C ALA A 182 -7.56 4.56 -10.44
N THR A 183 -8.70 4.63 -9.76
CA THR A 183 -8.85 5.34 -8.49
C THR A 183 -8.26 4.53 -7.34
N ARG A 184 -8.01 5.20 -6.21
CA ARG A 184 -7.52 4.54 -5.00
C ARG A 184 -8.59 3.61 -4.42
N GLU A 185 -9.83 4.06 -4.40
CA GLU A 185 -10.99 3.34 -3.89
C GLU A 185 -11.14 1.99 -4.61
N ARG A 186 -10.94 2.00 -5.93
CA ARG A 186 -10.98 0.76 -6.74
C ARG A 186 -9.86 -0.22 -6.38
N ALA A 187 -8.66 0.30 -6.13
CA ALA A 187 -7.54 -0.53 -5.67
C ALA A 187 -7.79 -1.11 -4.28
N GLU A 188 -8.45 -0.37 -3.39
CA GLU A 188 -8.83 -0.82 -2.04
C GLU A 188 -9.97 -1.86 -2.05
N ASP A 189 -10.94 -1.70 -2.94
CA ASP A 189 -12.00 -2.69 -3.18
C ASP A 189 -11.38 -4.03 -3.65
N LEU A 190 -10.46 -3.98 -4.63
CA LEU A 190 -9.74 -5.17 -5.10
C LEU A 190 -8.80 -5.76 -4.05
N LEU A 191 -8.07 -4.92 -3.31
CA LEU A 191 -7.25 -5.35 -2.17
C LEU A 191 -8.09 -6.18 -1.20
N THR A 192 -9.24 -5.64 -0.78
CA THR A 192 -10.15 -6.30 0.16
C THR A 192 -10.57 -7.67 -0.34
N LEU A 193 -10.96 -7.77 -1.61
CA LEU A 193 -11.37 -9.03 -2.21
C LEU A 193 -10.20 -10.04 -2.26
N VAL A 194 -9.02 -9.61 -2.72
CA VAL A 194 -7.85 -10.50 -2.82
C VAL A 194 -7.38 -10.96 -1.43
N SER A 195 -7.39 -10.09 -0.41
CA SER A 195 -7.08 -10.49 0.97
C SER A 195 -8.02 -11.59 1.46
N LEU A 196 -9.33 -11.47 1.18
CA LEU A 196 -10.31 -12.48 1.58
C LEU A 196 -10.11 -13.80 0.83
N LEU A 197 -9.79 -13.75 -0.45
CA LEU A 197 -9.48 -14.94 -1.25
C LEU A 197 -8.25 -15.64 -0.71
N ILE A 198 -7.15 -14.91 -0.49
CA ILE A 198 -5.91 -15.49 0.07
C ILE A 198 -6.20 -16.16 1.41
N ARG A 199 -6.92 -15.46 2.30
CA ARG A 199 -7.29 -16.01 3.61
C ARG A 199 -8.10 -17.29 3.47
N SER A 200 -9.15 -17.26 2.65
CA SER A 200 -10.11 -18.37 2.54
C SER A 200 -9.53 -19.59 1.84
N VAL A 201 -8.60 -19.40 0.89
CA VAL A 201 -8.03 -20.49 0.08
C VAL A 201 -6.77 -21.08 0.72
N TYR A 202 -5.88 -20.26 1.28
CA TYR A 202 -4.55 -20.73 1.73
C TYR A 202 -4.38 -20.76 3.25
N PHE A 203 -5.21 -20.03 3.99
CA PHE A 203 -5.10 -19.84 5.44
C PHE A 203 -6.35 -20.24 6.23
N ALA A 204 -7.37 -20.80 5.57
CA ALA A 204 -8.50 -21.43 6.23
C ALA A 204 -8.09 -22.84 6.66
N GLY A 205 -7.58 -22.97 7.88
CA GLY A 205 -7.13 -24.22 8.50
C GLY A 205 -6.92 -24.03 9.98
#